data_AF-A0AAX6ENP4-F1
#
_entry.id   AF-A0AAX6ENP4-F1
#
_cell.length_a   1.000
_cell.length_b   1.000
_cell.length_c   1.000
_cell.angle_alpha   90.00
_cell.angle_beta   90.00
_cell.angle_gamma   90.00
#
_symmetry.space_group_name_H-M   'P 1'
#
loop_
_entity.id
_entity.type
_entity.pdbx_description
1 polymer ?
#
loop_
_entity_poly.entity_id
_entity_poly.type
_entity_poly.pdbx_seq_one_letter_code
_entity_poly.pdbx_strand_id
1 'polypeptide(L)'
;MIQGAAALNFLPHTKLISNHNNNVRSLKKKTPTNKYSRLQPPKSFCAVANPHESALKALCDEGNPQAALQLMEQQVAAPPHPDTLTALLRACAESRSLPLLRRAHRHIQTSSPSTRRLLAGVYCKLGAKEDARRLLDRRREAYETVRELHGAMRRAGYVPDTRFVLHDIGEEAKEEALMYHSERLAIAYGLMSTPPGTTLRVMKNLRICGDCHSAVKVMSVVVGREIIVRDNKRFHHFRDGVCSCRDFW
;
A
#
# COMPACT_ATOMS: atom_id res chain seq x y z
N MET A 1 -4.91 38.07 1.68
CA MET A 1 -6.01 38.09 2.68
C MET A 1 -7.13 37.23 2.13
N ILE A 2 -7.29 36.02 2.67
CA ILE A 2 -8.27 35.03 2.22
C ILE A 2 -9.48 35.16 3.15
N GLN A 3 -10.65 35.48 2.59
CA GLN A 3 -11.93 35.29 3.26
C GLN A 3 -12.86 34.55 2.29
N GLY A 4 -13.45 33.47 2.79
CA GLY A 4 -14.33 32.58 2.03
C GLY A 4 -14.62 31.31 2.81
N ALA A 5 -15.05 31.48 4.07
CA ALA A 5 -15.46 30.38 4.94
C ALA A 5 -16.85 29.89 4.50
N ALA A 6 -16.91 28.70 3.90
CA ALA A 6 -18.16 27.97 3.76
C ALA A 6 -18.41 27.21 5.08
N ALA A 7 -19.36 27.70 5.86
CA ALA A 7 -19.85 27.05 7.07
C ALA A 7 -20.54 25.73 6.71
N LEU A 8 -19.93 24.60 7.06
CA LEU A 8 -20.63 23.32 7.13
C LEU A 8 -21.40 23.29 8.45
N ASN A 9 -22.73 23.36 8.36
CA ASN A 9 -23.64 23.23 9.49
C ASN A 9 -23.44 21.86 10.16
N PHE A 10 -22.93 21.90 11.38
CA PHE A 10 -22.90 20.78 12.32
C PHE A 10 -24.33 20.49 12.78
N LEU A 11 -24.79 19.25 12.59
CA LEU A 11 -25.92 18.71 13.35
C LEU A 11 -25.38 18.09 14.65
N PRO A 12 -25.92 18.45 15.83
CA PRO A 12 -25.44 17.93 17.11
C PRO A 12 -26.04 16.56 17.44
N HIS A 13 -25.21 15.69 18.01
CA HIS A 13 -25.46 14.52 18.86
C HIS A 13 -26.77 13.72 18.70
N THR A 14 -26.66 12.39 18.56
CA THR A 14 -27.11 11.46 19.62
C THR A 14 -26.73 9.98 19.37
N LYS A 15 -26.22 9.37 20.45
CA LYS A 15 -26.43 7.98 20.91
C LYS A 15 -25.74 6.81 20.19
N LEU A 16 -24.63 6.40 20.80
CA LEU A 16 -24.36 4.99 21.14
C LEU A 16 -25.62 4.33 21.71
N ILE A 17 -26.13 3.28 21.08
CA ILE A 17 -26.96 2.24 21.73
C ILE A 17 -26.56 0.89 21.15
N SER A 18 -25.93 0.08 22.01
CA SER A 18 -25.99 -1.37 21.97
C SER A 18 -27.45 -1.82 22.09
N ASN A 19 -27.93 -2.72 21.22
CA ASN A 19 -28.93 -3.68 21.67
C ASN A 19 -28.97 -4.95 20.81
N HIS A 20 -28.81 -6.08 21.47
CA HIS A 20 -29.39 -7.36 21.07
C HIS A 20 -30.92 -7.23 21.08
N ASN A 21 -31.61 -7.69 20.04
CA ASN A 21 -32.52 -8.85 20.16
C ASN A 21 -33.12 -9.24 18.80
N ASN A 22 -33.38 -10.53 18.68
CA ASN A 22 -33.98 -11.23 17.55
C ASN A 22 -35.42 -10.76 17.27
N ASN A 23 -35.79 -10.65 15.99
CA ASN A 23 -37.07 -11.24 15.54
C ASN A 23 -37.04 -11.60 14.04
N VAL A 24 -37.47 -12.82 13.78
CA VAL A 24 -37.53 -13.48 12.49
C VAL A 24 -38.78 -13.02 11.75
N ARG A 25 -38.62 -12.35 10.60
CA ARG A 25 -39.68 -12.29 9.59
C ARG A 25 -39.11 -12.51 8.20
N SER A 26 -39.60 -13.59 7.60
CA SER A 26 -39.28 -14.09 6.27
C SER A 26 -39.66 -13.05 5.21
N LEU A 27 -38.66 -12.52 4.50
CA LEU A 27 -38.84 -11.82 3.23
C LEU A 27 -38.00 -12.55 2.19
N LYS A 28 -38.72 -13.19 1.26
CA LYS A 28 -38.19 -13.94 0.12
C LYS A 28 -37.18 -13.07 -0.63
N LYS A 29 -35.89 -13.44 -0.54
CA LYS A 29 -34.79 -12.80 -1.26
C LYS A 29 -34.95 -13.07 -2.77
N LYS A 30 -35.32 -12.05 -3.54
CA LYS A 30 -34.96 -12.00 -4.97
C LYS A 30 -33.45 -11.76 -5.01
N THR A 31 -32.70 -12.75 -5.45
CA THR A 31 -31.26 -12.68 -5.71
C THR A 31 -31.01 -11.64 -6.81
N PRO A 32 -30.28 -10.54 -6.56
CA PRO A 32 -29.76 -9.73 -7.65
C PRO A 32 -28.66 -10.55 -8.32
N THR A 33 -28.83 -10.80 -9.62
CA THR A 33 -27.86 -11.50 -10.45
C THR A 33 -26.53 -10.76 -10.42
N ASN A 34 -25.54 -11.39 -9.78
CA ASN A 34 -24.17 -10.93 -9.68
C ASN A 34 -23.53 -10.90 -11.08
N LYS A 35 -23.55 -9.75 -11.73
CA LYS A 35 -22.88 -9.51 -13.02
C LYS A 35 -21.36 -9.26 -12.89
N TYR A 36 -20.79 -9.35 -11.69
CA TYR A 36 -19.35 -9.10 -11.43
C TYR A 36 -18.51 -10.37 -11.29
N SER A 37 -19.09 -11.56 -11.48
CA SER A 37 -18.41 -12.86 -11.41
C SER A 37 -17.45 -13.15 -12.58
N ARG A 38 -17.20 -12.20 -13.49
CA ARG A 38 -16.33 -12.40 -14.66
C ARG A 38 -15.22 -11.36 -14.86
N LEU A 39 -14.84 -10.65 -13.81
CA LEU A 39 -13.49 -10.08 -13.79
C LEU A 39 -12.55 -11.20 -13.33
N GLN A 40 -12.10 -12.00 -14.30
CA GLN A 40 -10.91 -12.81 -14.09
C GLN A 40 -9.81 -11.86 -13.57
N PRO A 41 -9.04 -12.23 -12.54
CA PRO A 41 -7.82 -11.50 -12.23
C PRO A 41 -7.02 -11.39 -13.55
N PRO A 42 -6.35 -10.25 -13.82
CA PRO A 42 -5.53 -10.14 -15.02
C PRO A 42 -4.68 -11.40 -15.08
N LYS A 43 -4.81 -12.14 -16.19
CA LYS A 43 -4.07 -13.38 -16.45
C LYS A 43 -2.65 -13.11 -15.97
N SER A 44 -2.20 -13.88 -14.98
CA SER A 44 -0.80 -13.86 -14.58
C SER A 44 -0.02 -13.93 -15.89
N PHE A 45 0.76 -12.91 -16.20
CA PHE A 45 1.79 -13.03 -17.22
C PHE A 45 2.49 -14.34 -16.88
N CYS A 46 2.41 -15.33 -17.75
CA CYS A 46 3.25 -16.51 -17.64
C CYS A 46 4.66 -15.94 -17.48
N ALA A 47 5.28 -16.15 -16.31
CA ALA A 47 6.62 -15.66 -16.05
C ALA A 47 7.53 -16.41 -17.01
N VAL A 48 7.80 -15.83 -18.18
CA VAL A 48 8.81 -16.35 -19.09
C VAL A 48 10.09 -16.27 -18.29
N ALA A 49 10.64 -17.43 -17.93
CA ALA A 49 11.88 -17.50 -17.18
C ALA A 49 12.97 -16.79 -17.99
N ASN A 50 13.76 -15.94 -17.35
CA ASN A 50 14.88 -15.30 -18.02
C ASN A 50 15.88 -16.41 -18.40
N PRO A 51 16.16 -16.63 -19.70
CA PRO A 51 17.06 -17.70 -20.15
C PRO A 51 18.50 -17.52 -19.67
N HIS A 52 18.87 -16.31 -19.24
CA HIS A 52 20.19 -15.96 -18.73
C HIS A 52 20.25 -15.85 -17.20
N GLU A 53 19.19 -16.26 -16.48
CA GLU A 53 19.10 -16.11 -15.03
C GLU A 53 20.32 -16.69 -14.29
N SER A 54 20.71 -17.92 -14.62
CA SER A 54 21.87 -18.58 -14.01
C SER A 54 23.19 -17.88 -14.31
N ALA A 55 23.38 -17.41 -15.55
CA ALA A 55 24.59 -16.70 -15.95
C ALA A 55 24.70 -15.32 -15.27
N LEU A 56 23.58 -14.58 -15.19
CA LEU A 56 23.52 -13.31 -14.48
C LEU A 56 23.85 -13.47 -13.00
N LYS A 57 23.28 -14.50 -12.36
CA LYS A 57 23.53 -14.79 -10.94
C LYS A 57 25.01 -15.11 -10.69
N ALA A 58 25.62 -15.96 -11.52
CA ALA A 58 27.04 -16.30 -11.42
C ALA A 58 27.95 -15.07 -11.54
N LEU A 59 27.75 -14.22 -12.56
CA LEU A 59 28.52 -12.99 -12.75
C LEU A 59 28.41 -12.03 -11.55
N CYS A 60 27.23 -11.96 -10.92
CA CYS A 60 27.05 -11.15 -9.72
C CYS A 60 27.75 -11.75 -8.49
N ASP A 61 27.68 -13.08 -8.32
CA ASP A 61 28.31 -13.79 -7.20
C ASP A 61 29.84 -13.75 -7.28
N GLU A 62 30.40 -13.70 -8.50
CA GLU A 62 31.84 -13.50 -8.76
C GLU A 62 32.30 -12.05 -8.54
N GLY A 63 31.38 -11.12 -8.24
CA GLY A 63 31.73 -9.71 -8.02
C GLY A 63 31.97 -8.92 -9.32
N ASN A 64 31.42 -9.38 -10.46
CA ASN A 64 31.56 -8.76 -11.78
C ASN A 64 30.27 -8.04 -12.24
N PRO A 65 29.81 -6.96 -11.57
CA PRO A 65 28.55 -6.29 -11.89
C PRO A 65 28.54 -5.64 -13.28
N GLN A 66 29.71 -5.29 -13.82
CA GLN A 66 29.82 -4.68 -15.14
C GLN A 66 29.44 -5.65 -16.26
N ALA A 67 29.92 -6.89 -16.21
CA ALA A 67 29.59 -7.92 -17.19
C ALA A 67 28.11 -8.32 -17.07
N ALA A 68 27.60 -8.44 -15.84
CA ALA A 68 26.17 -8.70 -15.62
C ALA A 68 25.29 -7.60 -16.24
N LEU A 69 25.63 -6.32 -16.05
CA LEU A 69 24.90 -5.20 -16.64
C LEU A 69 25.00 -5.18 -18.17
N GLN A 70 26.15 -5.49 -18.75
CA GLN A 70 26.29 -5.62 -20.20
C GLN A 70 25.36 -6.70 -20.76
N LEU A 71 25.30 -7.86 -20.11
CA LEU A 71 24.39 -8.94 -20.50
C LEU A 71 22.91 -8.53 -20.38
N MET A 72 22.55 -7.76 -19.35
CA MET A 72 21.20 -7.22 -19.16
C MET A 72 20.82 -6.14 -20.19
N GLU A 73 21.77 -5.35 -20.66
CA GLU A 73 21.53 -4.27 -21.63
C GLU A 73 21.49 -4.77 -23.08
N GLN A 74 22.15 -5.89 -23.37
CA GLN A 74 22.26 -6.43 -24.73
C GLN A 74 20.99 -7.11 -25.24
N GLN A 75 20.01 -7.48 -24.38
CA GLN A 75 18.82 -8.23 -24.81
C GLN A 75 17.52 -7.81 -24.12
N VAL A 76 16.41 -7.89 -24.87
CA VAL A 76 15.03 -7.76 -24.35
C VAL A 76 14.61 -9.09 -23.72
N ALA A 77 15.22 -9.46 -22.60
CA ALA A 77 14.83 -10.61 -21.81
C ALA A 77 13.79 -10.22 -20.74
N ALA A 78 13.11 -11.22 -20.17
CA ALA A 78 12.30 -11.02 -18.97
C ALA A 78 13.16 -10.41 -17.85
N PRO A 79 12.60 -9.55 -16.97
CA PRO A 79 13.37 -8.98 -15.87
C PRO A 79 13.99 -10.09 -15.01
N PRO A 80 15.25 -9.94 -14.55
CA PRO A 80 15.90 -10.95 -13.72
C PRO A 80 15.12 -11.20 -12.44
N HIS A 81 15.30 -12.38 -11.85
CA HIS A 81 14.71 -12.67 -10.56
C HIS A 81 15.15 -11.65 -9.50
N PRO A 82 14.29 -11.27 -8.53
CA PRO A 82 14.63 -10.34 -7.46
C PRO A 82 15.90 -10.71 -6.68
N ASP A 83 16.22 -11.99 -6.56
CA ASP A 83 17.44 -12.48 -5.90
C ASP A 83 18.70 -12.16 -6.69
N THR A 84 18.66 -12.30 -8.02
CA THR A 84 19.76 -11.90 -8.92
C THR A 84 19.97 -10.40 -8.92
N LEU A 85 18.89 -9.61 -8.90
CA LEU A 85 18.99 -8.16 -8.71
C LEU A 85 19.59 -7.80 -7.34
N THR A 86 19.30 -8.58 -6.30
CA THR A 86 19.87 -8.40 -4.97
C THR A 86 21.37 -8.72 -4.95
N ALA A 87 21.79 -9.79 -5.64
CA ALA A 87 23.20 -10.12 -5.82
C ALA A 87 23.95 -9.03 -6.61
N LEU A 88 23.35 -8.52 -7.70
CA LEU A 88 23.90 -7.41 -8.48
C LEU A 88 24.11 -6.16 -7.61
N LEU A 89 23.11 -5.80 -6.79
CA LEU A 89 23.20 -4.66 -5.88
C LEU A 89 24.33 -4.82 -4.85
N ARG A 90 24.57 -6.04 -4.36
CA ARG A 90 25.68 -6.35 -3.46
C ARG A 90 27.03 -6.18 -4.18
N ALA A 91 27.18 -6.74 -5.37
CA ALA A 91 28.40 -6.60 -6.16
C ALA A 91 28.69 -5.12 -6.54
N CYS A 92 27.65 -4.33 -6.85
CA CYS A 92 27.77 -2.88 -7.04
C CYS A 92 28.21 -2.15 -5.76
N ALA A 93 27.77 -2.60 -4.59
CA ALA A 93 28.18 -2.03 -3.31
C ALA A 93 29.67 -2.31 -3.02
N GLU A 94 30.12 -3.53 -3.29
CA GLU A 94 31.49 -4.00 -3.07
C GLU A 94 32.49 -3.36 -4.02
N SER A 95 32.13 -3.21 -5.30
CA SER A 95 32.93 -2.49 -6.30
C SER A 95 33.00 -0.97 -6.06
N ARG A 96 32.22 -0.44 -5.10
CA ARG A 96 32.10 0.98 -4.74
C ARG A 96 31.86 1.91 -5.94
N SER A 97 31.26 1.39 -7.01
CA SER A 97 31.10 2.10 -8.27
C SER A 97 29.69 2.68 -8.41
N LEU A 98 29.56 3.99 -8.12
CA LEU A 98 28.32 4.73 -8.36
C LEU A 98 27.83 4.66 -9.82
N PRO A 99 28.69 4.72 -10.86
CA PRO A 99 28.26 4.55 -12.24
C PRO A 99 27.56 3.21 -12.51
N LEU A 100 28.10 2.11 -11.96
CA LEU A 100 27.48 0.79 -12.11
C LEU A 100 26.15 0.71 -11.37
N LEU A 101 26.07 1.29 -10.17
CA LEU A 101 24.81 1.35 -9.42
C LEU A 101 23.73 2.15 -10.16
N ARG A 102 24.09 3.26 -10.80
CA ARG A 102 23.18 4.08 -11.61
C ARG A 102 22.68 3.34 -12.86
N ARG A 103 23.52 2.51 -13.48
CA ARG A 103 23.09 1.60 -14.55
C ARG A 103 22.12 0.55 -14.03
N ALA A 104 22.45 -0.13 -12.92
CA ALA A 104 21.59 -1.13 -12.29
C ALA A 104 20.22 -0.56 -11.87
N HIS A 105 20.16 0.69 -11.42
CA HIS A 105 18.93 1.36 -11.01
C HIS A 105 17.83 1.27 -12.08
N ARG A 106 18.13 1.48 -13.37
CA ARG A 106 17.13 1.38 -14.46
C ARG A 106 16.39 0.05 -14.48
N HIS A 107 17.08 -1.05 -14.17
CA HIS A 107 16.50 -2.40 -14.18
C HIS A 107 15.75 -2.75 -12.89
N ILE A 108 15.92 -1.95 -11.84
CA ILE A 108 15.33 -2.18 -10.51
C ILE A 108 14.07 -1.33 -10.30
N GLN A 109 13.88 -0.23 -11.04
CA GLN A 109 12.70 0.65 -10.85
C GLN A 109 11.36 -0.10 -11.00
N THR A 110 11.31 -1.08 -11.89
CA THR A 110 10.12 -1.91 -12.16
C THR A 110 10.00 -3.13 -11.25
N SER A 111 10.98 -3.38 -10.37
CA SER A 111 11.01 -4.57 -9.53
C SER A 111 10.32 -4.36 -8.17
N SER A 112 10.44 -5.35 -7.30
CA SER A 112 9.78 -5.38 -6.00
C SER A 112 10.12 -4.15 -5.13
N PRO A 113 9.21 -3.69 -4.25
CA PRO A 113 9.50 -2.65 -3.28
C PRO A 113 10.72 -2.98 -2.38
N SER A 114 10.97 -4.27 -2.11
CA SER A 114 12.12 -4.73 -1.31
C SER A 114 13.45 -4.45 -2.02
N THR A 115 13.54 -4.76 -3.31
CA THR A 115 14.75 -4.53 -4.11
C THR A 115 15.03 -3.03 -4.26
N ARG A 116 13.99 -2.20 -4.46
CA ARG A 116 14.14 -0.73 -4.47
C ARG A 116 14.64 -0.17 -3.14
N ARG A 117 14.18 -0.73 -2.01
CA ARG A 117 14.68 -0.35 -0.68
C ARG A 117 16.16 -0.70 -0.52
N LEU A 118 16.57 -1.89 -0.98
CA LEU A 118 17.97 -2.29 -0.97
C LEU A 118 18.83 -1.33 -1.80
N LEU A 119 18.39 -1.00 -3.02
CA LEU A 119 19.06 -0.03 -3.90
C LEU A 119 19.29 1.32 -3.20
N ALA A 120 18.26 1.86 -2.51
CA ALA A 120 18.41 3.09 -1.74
C ALA A 120 19.47 2.95 -0.62
N GLY A 121 19.51 1.80 0.06
CA GLY A 121 20.55 1.49 1.04
C GLY A 121 21.96 1.47 0.43
N VAL A 122 22.12 0.90 -0.78
CA VAL A 122 23.41 0.92 -1.50
C VAL A 122 23.82 2.34 -1.89
N TYR A 123 22.89 3.17 -2.39
CA TYR A 123 23.18 4.58 -2.70
C TYR A 123 23.66 5.35 -1.45
N CYS A 124 23.02 5.15 -0.29
CA CYS A 124 23.48 5.73 0.96
C CYS A 124 24.90 5.27 1.33
N LYS A 125 25.21 3.97 1.20
CA LYS A 125 26.55 3.43 1.47
C LYS A 125 27.63 4.02 0.56
N LEU A 126 27.29 4.36 -0.68
CA LEU A 126 28.19 5.01 -1.63
C LEU A 126 28.17 6.55 -1.54
N GLY A 127 27.50 7.13 -0.55
CA GLY A 127 27.48 8.58 -0.30
C GLY A 127 26.49 9.39 -1.17
N ALA A 128 25.76 8.74 -2.07
CA ALA A 128 24.78 9.38 -2.96
C ALA A 128 23.40 9.49 -2.30
N LYS A 129 23.32 10.28 -1.22
CA LYS A 129 22.09 10.43 -0.40
C LYS A 129 20.89 10.95 -1.20
N GLU A 130 21.10 11.85 -2.16
CA GLU A 130 20.02 12.39 -3.00
C GLU A 130 19.42 11.34 -3.94
N ASP A 131 20.24 10.43 -4.48
CA ASP A 131 19.75 9.32 -5.29
C ASP A 131 18.91 8.34 -4.45
N ALA A 132 19.34 8.08 -3.21
CA ALA A 132 18.58 7.26 -2.25
C ALA A 132 17.26 7.93 -1.83
N ARG A 133 17.28 9.26 -1.64
CA ARG A 133 16.10 10.05 -1.26
C ARG A 133 15.02 9.95 -2.34
N ARG A 134 15.37 10.21 -3.61
CA ARG A 134 14.46 10.10 -4.76
C ARG A 134 13.75 8.75 -4.86
N LEU A 135 14.43 7.66 -4.50
CA LEU A 135 13.85 6.31 -4.49
C LEU A 135 12.79 6.09 -3.40
N LEU A 136 12.92 6.82 -2.29
CA LEU A 136 12.07 6.67 -1.11
C LEU A 136 11.05 7.80 -0.97
N ASP A 137 11.09 8.83 -1.81
CA ASP A 137 10.20 9.99 -1.74
C ASP A 137 8.73 9.57 -1.84
N ARG A 138 8.37 8.70 -2.76
CA ARG A 138 6.99 8.19 -2.85
C ARG A 138 6.53 7.46 -1.56
N ARG A 139 7.46 6.80 -0.86
CA ARG A 139 7.15 6.19 0.45
C ARG A 139 6.97 7.27 1.52
N ARG A 140 7.85 8.26 1.55
CA ARG A 140 7.75 9.39 2.47
C ARG A 140 6.43 10.13 2.30
N GLU A 141 6.10 10.50 1.06
CA GLU A 141 4.84 11.15 0.69
C GLU A 141 3.62 10.32 1.12
N ALA A 142 3.66 8.99 0.97
CA ALA A 142 2.58 8.12 1.45
C ALA A 142 2.43 8.15 2.97
N TYR A 143 3.53 8.21 3.72
CA TYR A 143 3.49 8.30 5.18
C TYR A 143 2.97 9.67 5.63
N GLU A 144 3.38 10.74 4.94
CA GLU A 144 2.85 12.10 5.15
C GLU A 144 1.35 12.16 4.83
N THR A 145 0.93 11.59 3.70
CA THR A 145 -0.50 11.47 3.33
C THR A 145 -1.30 10.73 4.39
N VAL A 146 -0.77 9.63 4.95
CA VAL A 146 -1.44 8.92 6.05
C VAL A 146 -1.55 9.80 7.30
N ARG A 147 -0.52 10.57 7.65
CA ARG A 147 -0.55 11.49 8.81
C ARG A 147 -1.58 12.60 8.62
N GLU A 148 -1.62 13.20 7.43
CA GLU A 148 -2.60 14.23 7.08
C GLU A 148 -4.02 13.68 7.14
N LEU A 149 -4.24 12.50 6.55
CA LEU A 149 -5.51 11.79 6.59
C LEU A 149 -5.90 11.45 8.03
N HIS A 150 -4.96 11.01 8.86
CA HIS A 150 -5.20 10.75 10.28
C HIS A 150 -5.63 12.01 11.03
N GLY A 151 -4.96 13.13 10.82
CA GLY A 151 -5.38 14.42 11.38
C GLY A 151 -6.78 14.84 10.93
N ALA A 152 -7.12 14.65 9.64
CA ALA A 152 -8.44 14.95 9.12
C ALA A 152 -9.53 14.03 9.70
N MET A 153 -9.24 12.73 9.84
CA MET A 153 -10.12 11.78 10.51
C MET A 153 -10.38 12.19 11.96
N ARG A 154 -9.36 12.59 12.73
CA ARG A 154 -9.54 13.05 14.12
C ARG A 154 -10.44 14.28 14.20
N ARG A 155 -10.27 15.25 13.30
CA ARG A 155 -11.18 16.42 13.21
C ARG A 155 -12.62 16.02 12.87
N ALA A 156 -12.80 14.91 12.16
CA ALA A 156 -14.11 14.32 11.87
C ALA A 156 -14.64 13.40 12.99
N GLY A 157 -13.96 13.31 14.14
CA GLY A 157 -14.41 12.54 15.32
C GLY A 157 -13.92 11.10 15.39
N TYR A 158 -12.95 10.70 14.55
CA TYR A 158 -12.32 9.38 14.67
C TYR A 158 -11.42 9.29 15.90
N VAL A 159 -11.58 8.22 16.68
CA VAL A 159 -10.75 7.87 17.83
C VAL A 159 -10.15 6.48 17.58
N PRO A 160 -8.82 6.31 17.63
CA PRO A 160 -8.19 5.00 17.48
C PRO A 160 -8.60 4.02 18.57
N ASP A 161 -8.85 2.77 18.18
CA ASP A 161 -9.12 1.70 19.13
C ASP A 161 -7.86 0.85 19.36
N THR A 162 -7.07 1.25 20.35
CA THR A 162 -5.76 0.65 20.68
C THR A 162 -5.85 -0.81 21.16
N ARG A 163 -7.06 -1.31 21.49
CA ARG A 163 -7.29 -2.73 21.81
C ARG A 163 -6.95 -3.68 20.66
N PHE A 164 -6.90 -3.16 19.43
CA PHE A 164 -6.48 -3.91 18.24
C PHE A 164 -4.95 -4.00 18.07
N VAL A 165 -4.17 -3.46 19.01
CA VAL A 165 -2.72 -3.64 19.10
C VAL A 165 -2.40 -4.52 20.31
N LEU A 166 -1.99 -5.76 20.05
CA LEU A 166 -1.71 -6.74 21.11
C LEU A 166 -0.30 -6.60 21.73
N HIS A 167 0.55 -5.75 21.16
CA HIS A 167 1.88 -5.51 21.69
C HIS A 167 1.77 -4.69 22.97
N ASP A 168 2.50 -5.11 24.01
CA ASP A 168 2.58 -4.40 25.28
C ASP A 168 3.54 -3.22 25.15
N ILE A 169 3.00 -2.11 24.66
CA ILE A 169 3.71 -0.84 24.42
C ILE A 169 2.83 0.33 24.89
N GLY A 170 3.40 1.52 25.02
CA GLY A 170 2.65 2.72 25.42
C GLY A 170 1.51 3.06 24.46
N GLU A 171 0.45 3.68 24.97
CA GLU A 171 -0.76 3.99 24.18
C GLU A 171 -0.47 4.84 22.94
N GLU A 172 0.42 5.85 23.04
CA GLU A 172 0.84 6.65 21.88
C GLU A 172 1.49 5.78 20.79
N ALA A 173 2.33 4.82 21.19
CA ALA A 173 2.96 3.88 20.25
C ALA A 173 1.94 2.91 19.64
N LYS A 174 0.89 2.52 20.36
CA LYS A 174 -0.22 1.73 19.80
C LYS A 174 -1.01 2.53 18.77
N GLU A 175 -1.33 3.79 19.06
CA GLU A 175 -2.01 4.67 18.10
C GLU A 175 -1.18 4.86 16.82
N GLU A 176 0.14 5.07 16.97
CA GLU A 176 1.05 5.16 15.84
C GLU A 176 1.09 3.84 15.03
N ALA A 177 1.12 2.69 15.70
CA ALA A 177 1.09 1.39 15.04
C ALA A 177 -0.19 1.21 14.18
N LEU A 178 -1.36 1.57 14.73
CA LEU A 178 -2.63 1.54 13.99
C LEU A 178 -2.60 2.48 12.78
N MET A 179 -2.00 3.66 12.92
CA MET A 179 -1.90 4.65 11.84
C MET A 179 -1.17 4.09 10.62
N TYR A 180 -0.14 3.27 10.80
CA TYR A 180 0.64 2.70 9.70
C TYR A 180 0.26 1.26 9.32
N HIS A 181 -0.94 0.80 9.70
CA HIS A 181 -1.49 -0.44 9.15
C HIS A 181 -1.49 -0.42 7.61
N SER A 182 -1.25 -1.58 7.01
CA SER A 182 -1.02 -1.70 5.57
C SER A 182 -2.23 -1.26 4.73
N GLU A 183 -3.46 -1.40 5.25
CA GLU A 183 -4.67 -0.88 4.61
C GLU A 183 -4.63 0.63 4.43
N ARG A 184 -4.20 1.36 5.46
CA ARG A 184 -4.17 2.83 5.45
C ARG A 184 -3.08 3.34 4.51
N LEU A 185 -1.92 2.70 4.54
CA LEU A 185 -0.85 2.98 3.59
C LEU A 185 -1.28 2.68 2.15
N ALA A 186 -1.99 1.58 1.91
CA ALA A 186 -2.51 1.26 0.58
C ALA A 186 -3.51 2.31 0.09
N ILE A 187 -4.40 2.80 0.96
CA ILE A 187 -5.32 3.90 0.65
C ILE A 187 -4.54 5.18 0.33
N ALA A 188 -3.54 5.55 1.13
CA ALA A 188 -2.71 6.72 0.86
C ALA A 188 -2.01 6.64 -0.50
N TYR A 189 -1.39 5.51 -0.84
CA TYR A 189 -0.84 5.30 -2.18
C TYR A 189 -1.92 5.41 -3.26
N GLY A 190 -3.12 4.89 -3.01
CA GLY A 190 -4.27 5.03 -3.91
C GLY A 190 -4.64 6.49 -4.14
N LEU A 191 -4.72 7.30 -3.08
CA LEU A 191 -5.03 8.73 -3.14
C LEU A 191 -3.97 9.51 -3.93
N MET A 192 -2.69 9.23 -3.70
CA MET A 192 -1.58 9.88 -4.41
C MET A 192 -1.56 9.54 -5.90
N SER A 193 -2.01 8.33 -6.25
CA SER A 193 -1.84 7.79 -7.61
C SER A 193 -3.08 7.94 -8.48
N THR A 194 -4.19 8.46 -7.94
CA THR A 194 -5.46 8.54 -8.67
C THR A 194 -6.16 9.89 -8.48
N PRO A 195 -6.81 10.42 -9.53
CA PRO A 195 -7.55 11.68 -9.44
C PRO A 195 -8.61 11.68 -8.32
N PRO A 196 -8.95 12.86 -7.76
CA PRO A 196 -10.09 13.03 -6.85
C PRO A 196 -11.37 12.36 -7.36
N GLY A 197 -12.15 11.78 -6.44
CA GLY A 197 -13.39 11.05 -6.75
C GLY A 197 -13.20 9.61 -7.30
N THR A 198 -11.98 9.20 -7.68
CA THR A 198 -11.73 7.85 -8.17
C THR A 198 -11.94 6.80 -7.07
N THR A 199 -12.78 5.78 -7.33
CA THR A 199 -12.95 4.63 -6.43
C THR A 199 -11.61 3.93 -6.18
N LEU A 200 -11.25 3.78 -4.91
CA LEU A 200 -10.04 3.08 -4.50
C LEU A 200 -10.32 1.59 -4.28
N ARG A 201 -9.42 0.73 -4.71
CA ARG A 201 -9.52 -0.73 -4.52
C ARG A 201 -8.27 -1.24 -3.80
N VAL A 202 -8.46 -1.80 -2.60
CA VAL A 202 -7.39 -2.34 -1.76
C VAL A 202 -7.60 -3.84 -1.60
N MET A 203 -6.55 -4.62 -1.88
CA MET A 203 -6.56 -6.08 -1.73
C MET A 203 -5.70 -6.45 -0.53
N LYS A 204 -6.28 -7.15 0.44
CA LYS A 204 -5.61 -7.64 1.65
C LYS A 204 -5.72 -9.16 1.74
N ASN A 205 -4.63 -9.80 2.18
CA ASN A 205 -4.59 -11.26 2.40
C ASN A 205 -4.99 -11.67 3.83
N LEU A 206 -5.16 -10.70 4.73
CA LEU A 206 -5.61 -10.88 6.11
C LEU A 206 -6.96 -10.21 6.31
N ARG A 207 -7.72 -10.64 7.32
CA ARG A 207 -8.94 -9.95 7.75
C ARG A 207 -8.60 -8.50 8.12
N ILE A 208 -9.51 -7.58 7.84
CA ILE A 208 -9.39 -6.19 8.30
C ILE A 208 -9.59 -6.13 9.83
N CYS A 209 -8.76 -5.38 10.56
CA CYS A 209 -9.01 -5.20 11.99
C CYS A 209 -10.17 -4.21 12.21
N GLY A 210 -10.81 -4.27 13.39
CA GLY A 210 -12.00 -3.43 13.66
C GLY A 210 -11.68 -1.93 13.66
N ASP A 211 -10.50 -1.55 14.13
CA ASP A 211 -10.02 -0.17 14.03
C ASP A 211 -9.82 0.28 12.58
N CYS A 212 -9.14 -0.50 11.73
CA CYS A 212 -9.01 -0.19 10.30
C CYS A 212 -10.38 -0.12 9.62
N HIS A 213 -11.30 -1.03 9.95
CA HIS A 213 -12.65 -1.00 9.41
C HIS A 213 -13.37 0.32 9.75
N SER A 214 -13.27 0.76 11.00
CA SER A 214 -13.85 2.03 11.45
C SER A 214 -13.15 3.25 10.84
N ALA A 215 -11.83 3.22 10.73
CA ALA A 215 -11.05 4.26 10.09
C ALA A 215 -11.42 4.42 8.61
N VAL A 216 -11.53 3.33 7.85
CA VAL A 216 -11.85 3.38 6.41
C VAL A 216 -13.25 3.97 6.16
N LYS A 217 -14.22 3.72 7.05
CA LYS A 217 -15.52 4.41 7.02
C LYS A 217 -15.32 5.92 7.08
N VAL A 218 -14.58 6.42 8.07
CA VAL A 218 -14.32 7.87 8.22
C VAL A 218 -13.51 8.40 7.03
N MET A 219 -12.52 7.65 6.54
CA MET A 219 -11.76 8.00 5.33
C MET A 219 -12.68 8.21 4.14
N SER A 220 -13.67 7.33 3.91
CA SER A 220 -14.59 7.46 2.77
C SER A 220 -15.34 8.80 2.76
N VAL A 221 -15.68 9.33 3.94
CA VAL A 221 -16.28 10.66 4.12
C VAL A 221 -15.24 11.76 3.88
N VAL A 222 -14.10 11.69 4.57
CA VAL A 222 -13.04 12.71 4.54
C VAL A 222 -12.51 12.93 3.13
N VAL A 223 -12.30 11.86 2.37
CA VAL A 223 -11.78 11.96 1.00
C VAL A 223 -12.87 12.09 -0.06
N GLY A 224 -14.14 11.88 0.30
CA GLY A 224 -15.27 11.88 -0.63
C GLY A 224 -15.14 10.82 -1.72
N ARG A 225 -14.72 9.60 -1.37
CA ARG A 225 -14.51 8.50 -2.33
C ARG A 225 -15.09 7.19 -1.81
N GLU A 226 -15.59 6.37 -2.74
CA GLU A 226 -15.82 4.96 -2.44
C GLU A 226 -14.47 4.25 -2.28
N ILE A 227 -14.33 3.49 -1.20
CA ILE A 227 -13.17 2.65 -0.94
C ILE A 227 -13.66 1.21 -0.86
N ILE A 228 -13.13 0.35 -1.72
CA ILE A 228 -13.45 -1.08 -1.74
C ILE A 228 -12.25 -1.82 -1.18
N VAL A 229 -12.43 -2.52 -0.06
CA VAL A 229 -11.40 -3.37 0.54
C VAL A 229 -11.84 -4.82 0.40
N ARG A 230 -11.04 -5.63 -0.29
CA ARG A 230 -11.19 -7.08 -0.28
C ARG A 230 -10.24 -7.65 0.76
N ASP A 231 -10.78 -8.33 1.76
CA ASP A 231 -9.98 -9.14 2.67
C ASP A 231 -10.08 -10.64 2.31
N ASN A 232 -9.61 -11.52 3.19
CA ASN A 232 -9.64 -12.97 2.98
C ASN A 232 -11.02 -13.61 3.20
N LYS A 233 -12.04 -12.86 3.62
CA LYS A 233 -13.40 -13.34 3.86
C LYS A 233 -14.42 -12.74 2.89
N ARG A 234 -14.33 -11.44 2.60
CA ARG A 234 -15.37 -10.71 1.85
C ARG A 234 -14.85 -9.41 1.23
N PHE A 235 -15.75 -8.77 0.49
CA PHE A 235 -15.58 -7.39 0.04
C PHE A 235 -16.32 -6.44 0.98
N HIS A 236 -15.62 -5.39 1.38
CA HIS A 236 -16.14 -4.27 2.14
C HIS A 236 -16.24 -3.07 1.19
N HIS A 237 -17.44 -2.52 1.04
CA HIS A 237 -17.66 -1.29 0.29
C HIS A 237 -17.91 -0.18 1.28
N PHE A 238 -16.96 0.74 1.38
CA PHE A 238 -17.02 1.90 2.25
C PHE A 238 -17.45 3.11 1.43
N ARG A 239 -18.57 3.70 1.82
CA ARG A 239 -19.14 4.88 1.18
C ARG A 239 -19.89 5.70 2.22
N ASP A 240 -19.64 7.01 2.24
CA ASP A 240 -20.35 7.97 3.08
C ASP A 240 -20.40 7.55 4.56
N GLY A 241 -19.31 6.97 5.08
CA GLY A 241 -19.18 6.58 6.48
C GLY A 241 -19.76 5.20 6.82
N VAL A 242 -20.31 4.49 5.84
CA VAL A 242 -20.97 3.20 6.02
C VAL A 242 -20.21 2.10 5.28
N CYS A 243 -20.19 0.90 5.86
CA CYS A 243 -19.66 -0.29 5.20
C CYS A 243 -20.80 -1.27 4.84
N SER A 244 -20.74 -1.86 3.65
CA SER A 244 -21.68 -2.90 3.21
C SER A 244 -21.76 -4.13 4.13
N CYS A 245 -20.73 -4.39 4.94
CA CYS A 245 -20.68 -5.56 5.83
C CYS A 245 -21.46 -5.39 7.14
N ARG A 246 -22.03 -4.20 7.42
CA ARG A 246 -22.78 -3.89 8.66
C ARG A 246 -22.02 -4.21 9.94
N ASP A 247 -20.72 -3.90 9.97
CA ASP A 247 -19.87 -4.09 11.14
C ASP A 247 -19.63 -5.56 11.52
N PHE A 248 -19.70 -6.47 10.54
CA PHE A 248 -19.25 -7.86 10.71
C PHE A 248 -17.82 -8.09 10.21
N TRP A 249 -16.95 -7.07 10.37
CA TRP A 249 -15.57 -7.02 9.85
C TRP A 249 -14.83 -8.34 10.00
#